data_AF-A0A947F4J5-F1
#
_entry.id   AF-A0A947F4J5-F1
#
_cell.length_a   1.000
_cell.length_b   1.000
_cell.length_c   1.000
_cell.angle_alpha   90.00
_cell.angle_beta   90.00
_cell.angle_gamma   90.00
#
_symmetry.space_group_name_H-M   'P 1'
#
loop_
_entity.id
_entity.type
_entity.pdbx_description
1 polymer ?
#
loop_
_entity_poly.entity_id
_entity_poly.type
_entity_poly.pdbx_seq_one_letter_code
_entity_poly.pdbx_strand_id
1 'polypeptide(L)'
;VDAKAWEVLKYFTPINIVGPVNMMNVNIRAWKKLPKNIQTTVLEIAAEMEDEMWNLAGDMDRKSRAKLTENGMAIYPVSKQFRSELDKIGNELRATWAKKAGKDARNILKEYEKIAGR
;
A
#
# COMPACT_ATOMS: atom_id res chain seq x y z
N VAL A 1 0.34 1.05 16.54
CA VAL A 1 1.74 1.53 16.57
C VAL A 1 2.53 0.51 17.34
N ASP A 2 3.52 -0.12 16.70
CA ASP A 2 4.29 -1.21 17.33
C ASP A 2 5.55 -0.71 18.05
N ALA A 3 5.98 0.52 17.72
CA ALA A 3 7.06 1.23 18.42
C ALA A 3 6.54 2.56 18.99
N LYS A 4 6.98 2.94 20.20
CA LYS A 4 6.56 4.17 20.88
C LYS A 4 7.27 5.41 20.33
N ALA A 5 7.03 5.75 19.07
CA ALA A 5 7.70 6.85 18.36
C ALA A 5 7.61 8.20 19.11
N TRP A 6 6.54 8.42 19.87
CA TRP A 6 6.32 9.63 20.68
C TRP A 6 7.36 9.84 21.81
N GLU A 7 8.09 8.79 22.21
CA GLU A 7 9.17 8.93 23.21
C GLU A 7 10.39 9.68 22.64
N VAL A 8 10.53 9.73 21.31
CA VAL A 8 11.72 10.29 20.63
C VAL A 8 11.40 11.26 19.49
N LEU A 9 10.14 11.35 19.05
CA LEU A 9 9.70 12.22 17.96
C LEU A 9 8.51 13.08 18.40
N LYS A 10 8.43 14.31 17.86
CA LYS A 10 7.36 15.27 18.17
C LYS A 10 6.33 15.44 17.05
N TYR A 11 6.73 15.23 15.80
CA TYR A 11 5.93 15.56 14.62
C TYR A 11 5.78 14.35 13.69
N PHE A 12 4.59 14.18 13.14
CA PHE A 12 4.30 13.19 12.09
C PHE A 12 3.55 13.86 10.94
N THR A 13 4.03 13.68 9.71
CA THR A 13 3.34 14.15 8.50
C THR A 13 2.96 12.92 7.68
N PRO A 14 1.65 12.62 7.48
CA PRO A 14 1.22 11.50 6.67
C PRO A 14 1.37 11.85 5.19
N ILE A 15 2.60 11.71 4.67
CA ILE A 15 2.89 12.02 3.26
C ILE A 15 2.20 11.02 2.33
N ASN A 16 2.00 9.77 2.78
CA ASN A 16 1.31 8.70 2.04
C ASN A 16 1.89 8.48 0.63
N ILE A 17 3.23 8.45 0.54
CA ILE A 17 3.96 8.28 -0.73
C ILE A 17 4.02 6.82 -1.20
N VAL A 18 3.80 5.87 -0.30
CA VAL A 18 3.78 4.43 -0.58
C VAL A 18 2.67 3.75 0.24
N GLY A 19 2.00 2.78 -0.38
CA GLY A 19 1.19 1.78 0.31
C GLY A 19 1.87 0.43 0.09
N PRO A 20 2.80 0.01 0.97
CA PRO A 20 3.49 -1.27 0.79
C PRO A 20 2.46 -2.39 0.90
N VAL A 21 2.42 -3.25 -0.10
CA VAL A 21 1.57 -4.44 -0.13
C VAL A 21 2.41 -5.66 0.19
N ASN A 22 1.84 -6.57 0.96
CA ASN A 22 2.39 -7.90 1.15
C ASN A 22 1.73 -8.87 0.16
N MET A 23 2.49 -9.87 -0.30
CA MET A 23 1.98 -10.86 -1.24
C MET A 23 2.15 -12.26 -0.66
N MET A 24 1.05 -13.00 -0.54
CA MET A 24 1.05 -14.39 -0.16
C MET A 24 1.26 -15.25 -1.40
N ASN A 25 2.37 -15.99 -1.44
CA ASN A 25 2.75 -16.81 -2.58
C ASN A 25 2.82 -18.28 -2.20
N VAL A 26 2.45 -19.16 -3.12
CA VAL A 26 2.57 -20.62 -2.95
C VAL A 26 3.48 -21.20 -4.03
N ASN A 27 4.14 -22.33 -3.72
CA ASN A 27 4.91 -23.04 -4.73
C ASN A 27 3.98 -23.62 -5.80
N ILE A 28 4.19 -23.25 -7.07
CA ILE A 28 3.29 -23.65 -8.17
C ILE A 28 3.25 -25.17 -8.40
N ARG A 29 4.33 -25.91 -8.13
CA ARG A 29 4.35 -27.37 -8.28
C ARG A 29 3.56 -28.05 -7.17
N ALA A 30 3.68 -27.54 -5.94
CA ALA A 30 2.90 -28.02 -4.81
C ALA A 30 1.40 -27.72 -5.01
N TRP A 31 1.08 -26.49 -5.43
CA TRP A 31 -0.28 -26.06 -5.74
C TRP A 31 -0.97 -26.97 -6.77
N LYS A 32 -0.27 -27.25 -7.88
CA LYS A 32 -0.79 -28.12 -8.96
C LYS A 32 -1.06 -29.56 -8.53
N LYS A 33 -0.43 -30.05 -7.44
CA LYS A 33 -0.66 -31.39 -6.89
C LYS A 33 -1.88 -31.47 -5.98
N LEU A 34 -2.41 -30.33 -5.52
CA LEU A 34 -3.61 -30.32 -4.67
C LEU A 34 -4.85 -30.73 -5.48
N PRO A 35 -5.80 -31.47 -4.90
CA PRO A 35 -7.11 -31.70 -5.49
C PRO A 35 -7.82 -30.39 -5.86
N LYS A 36 -8.66 -30.42 -6.90
CA LYS A 36 -9.32 -29.20 -7.40
C LYS A 36 -10.24 -28.54 -6.38
N ASN A 37 -10.97 -29.32 -5.59
CA ASN A 37 -11.79 -28.79 -4.50
C ASN A 37 -10.94 -28.04 -3.47
N ILE A 38 -9.75 -28.52 -3.14
CA ILE A 38 -8.84 -27.84 -2.21
C ILE A 38 -8.27 -26.55 -2.80
N GLN A 39 -7.91 -26.55 -4.10
CA GLN A 39 -7.49 -25.33 -4.79
C GLN A 39 -8.59 -24.26 -4.73
N THR A 40 -9.83 -24.65 -4.98
CA THR A 40 -10.99 -23.75 -4.90
C THR A 40 -11.16 -23.19 -3.49
N THR A 41 -11.20 -24.02 -2.46
CA THR A 41 -11.37 -23.57 -1.07
C THR A 41 -10.26 -22.62 -0.62
N VAL A 42 -9.01 -22.88 -1.00
CA VAL A 42 -7.91 -21.97 -0.65
C VAL A 42 -8.05 -20.62 -1.36
N LEU A 43 -8.51 -20.59 -2.61
CA LEU A 43 -8.75 -19.33 -3.34
C LEU A 43 -9.93 -18.55 -2.76
N GLU A 44 -11.00 -19.22 -2.33
CA GLU A 44 -12.14 -18.60 -1.64
C GLU A 44 -11.69 -17.91 -0.34
N ILE A 45 -10.98 -18.64 0.52
CA ILE A 45 -10.43 -18.09 1.77
C ILE A 45 -9.45 -16.96 1.49
N ALA A 46 -8.61 -17.07 0.45
CA ALA A 46 -7.66 -16.02 0.10
C ALA A 46 -8.38 -14.70 -0.28
N ALA A 47 -9.48 -14.79 -1.03
CA ALA A 47 -10.28 -13.61 -1.40
C ALA A 47 -10.96 -12.98 -0.18
N GLU A 48 -11.59 -13.79 0.68
CA GLU A 48 -12.18 -13.31 1.94
C GLU A 48 -11.14 -12.61 2.83
N MET A 49 -9.94 -13.20 2.91
CA MET A 49 -8.87 -12.64 3.74
C MET A 49 -8.24 -11.40 3.15
N GLU A 50 -8.15 -11.28 1.82
CA GLU A 50 -7.69 -10.05 1.19
C GLU A 50 -8.62 -8.88 1.54
N ASP A 51 -9.94 -9.06 1.44
CA ASP A 51 -10.93 -8.06 1.80
C ASP A 51 -10.86 -7.68 3.29
N GLU A 52 -10.73 -8.67 4.19
CA GLU A 52 -10.58 -8.41 5.62
C GLU A 52 -9.30 -7.62 5.92
N MET A 53 -8.17 -8.00 5.30
CA MET A 53 -6.88 -7.36 5.55
C MET A 53 -6.83 -5.92 5.03
N TRP A 54 -7.50 -5.61 3.91
CA TRP A 54 -7.63 -4.22 3.44
C TRP A 54 -8.39 -3.34 4.45
N ASN A 55 -9.48 -3.85 5.01
CA ASN A 55 -10.25 -3.15 6.04
C ASN A 55 -9.41 -2.96 7.31
N LEU A 56 -8.73 -4.02 7.75
CA LEU A 56 -7.86 -3.99 8.93
C LEU A 56 -6.72 -2.99 8.74
N ALA A 57 -6.10 -2.91 7.56
CA ALA A 57 -5.02 -1.96 7.27
C ALA A 57 -5.48 -0.50 7.48
N GLY A 58 -6.66 -0.15 6.95
CA GLY A 58 -7.24 1.19 7.15
C GLY A 58 -7.55 1.49 8.61
N ASP A 59 -8.06 0.51 9.35
CA ASP A 59 -8.33 0.61 10.78
C ASP A 59 -7.05 0.79 11.62
N MET A 60 -6.02 -0.01 11.34
CA MET A 60 -4.74 0.05 12.03
C MET A 60 -4.06 1.40 11.85
N ASP A 61 -4.12 1.97 10.64
CA ASP A 61 -3.61 3.29 10.33
C ASP A 61 -4.35 4.40 11.12
N ARG A 62 -5.69 4.37 11.14
CA ARG A 62 -6.51 5.29 11.94
C ARG A 62 -6.20 5.19 13.44
N LYS A 63 -6.24 3.98 13.99
CA LYS A 63 -5.96 3.71 15.41
C LYS A 63 -4.54 4.11 15.80
N SER A 64 -3.57 3.84 14.93
CA SER A 64 -2.18 4.21 15.15
C SER A 64 -2.00 5.72 15.22
N ARG A 65 -2.58 6.49 14.28
CA ARG A 65 -2.53 7.96 14.34
C ARG A 65 -3.20 8.53 15.58
N ALA A 66 -4.37 8.01 15.97
CA ALA A 66 -5.03 8.42 17.20
C ALA A 66 -4.10 8.21 18.41
N LYS A 67 -3.44 7.04 18.48
CA LYS A 67 -2.49 6.74 19.56
C LYS A 67 -1.29 7.68 19.58
N LEU A 68 -0.73 8.04 18.41
CA LEU A 68 0.36 9.02 18.33
C LEU A 68 -0.06 10.38 18.91
N THR A 69 -1.26 10.86 18.55
CA THR A 69 -1.81 12.13 19.06
C THR A 69 -2.08 12.09 20.56
N GLU A 70 -2.69 10.99 21.07
CA GLU A 70 -2.91 10.78 22.51
C GLU A 70 -1.61 10.88 23.32
N ASN A 71 -0.50 10.43 22.75
CA ASN A 71 0.82 10.47 23.40
C ASN A 71 1.62 11.74 23.08
N GLY A 72 0.95 12.80 22.59
CA GLY A 72 1.51 14.15 22.51
C GLY A 72 2.30 14.45 21.23
N MET A 73 2.24 13.60 20.21
CA MET A 73 2.74 13.96 18.88
C MET A 73 1.76 14.87 18.14
N ALA A 74 2.28 15.81 17.36
CA ALA A 74 1.49 16.64 16.45
C ALA A 74 1.48 16.01 15.05
N ILE A 75 0.27 15.84 14.49
CA ILE A 75 0.09 15.33 13.13
C ILE A 75 -0.30 16.48 12.21
N TYR A 76 0.52 16.75 11.19
CA TYR A 76 0.28 17.81 10.21
C TYR A 76 0.05 17.22 8.81
N PRO A 77 -1.06 17.54 8.13
CA PRO A 77 -1.26 17.10 6.76
C PRO A 77 -0.30 17.82 5.80
N VAL A 78 -0.02 17.18 4.67
CA VAL A 78 0.74 17.78 3.57
C VAL A 78 -0.05 18.94 2.96
N SER A 79 0.60 20.09 2.76
CA SER A 79 -0.01 21.25 2.09
C SER A 79 -0.29 20.97 0.61
N LYS A 80 -1.21 21.70 -0.02
CA LYS A 80 -1.49 21.54 -1.46
C LYS A 80 -0.24 21.79 -2.32
N GLN A 81 0.56 22.80 -1.98
CA GLN A 81 1.80 23.10 -2.67
C GLN A 81 2.79 21.92 -2.55
N PHE A 82 3.04 21.45 -1.34
CA PHE A 82 3.99 20.36 -1.14
C PHE A 82 3.51 19.05 -1.79
N ARG A 83 2.19 18.78 -1.80
CA ARG A 83 1.61 17.66 -2.55
C ARG A 83 1.91 17.77 -4.05
N SER A 84 1.75 18.95 -4.64
CA SER A 84 2.04 19.18 -6.07
C SER A 84 3.52 18.96 -6.40
N GLU A 85 4.43 19.41 -5.54
CA GLU A 85 5.88 19.18 -5.69
C GLU A 85 6.22 17.67 -5.62
N LEU A 86 5.63 16.94 -4.68
CA LEU A 86 5.77 15.48 -4.57
C LEU A 86 5.22 14.74 -5.79
N ASP A 87 4.07 15.18 -6.33
CA ASP A 87 3.46 14.57 -7.51
C ASP A 87 4.32 14.76 -8.76
N LYS A 88 4.94 15.94 -8.92
CA LYS A 88 5.89 16.20 -10.01
C LYS A 88 7.07 15.24 -9.96
N ILE A 89 7.70 15.09 -8.79
CA ILE A 89 8.80 14.14 -8.58
C ILE A 89 8.33 12.71 -8.84
N GLY A 90 7.15 12.34 -8.33
CA GLY A 90 6.56 11.02 -8.53
C GLY A 90 6.32 10.68 -9.99
N ASN A 91 5.89 11.64 -10.82
CA ASN A 91 5.71 11.46 -12.26
C ASN A 91 7.04 11.17 -12.96
N GLU A 92 8.10 11.90 -12.63
CA GLU A 92 9.45 11.69 -13.19
C GLU A 92 10.01 10.31 -12.80
N LEU A 93 9.85 9.91 -11.54
CA LEU A 93 10.27 8.60 -11.04
C LEU A 93 9.51 7.45 -11.73
N ARG A 94 8.18 7.55 -11.84
CA ARG A 94 7.36 6.54 -12.52
C ARG A 94 7.70 6.42 -14.00
N ALA A 95 7.89 7.54 -14.71
CA ALA A 95 8.27 7.52 -16.11
C ALA A 95 9.64 6.86 -16.33
N THR A 96 10.62 7.17 -15.46
CA THR A 96 11.96 6.56 -15.50
C THR A 96 11.89 5.07 -15.23
N TRP A 97 11.15 4.65 -14.20
CA TRP A 97 10.93 3.26 -13.88
C TRP A 97 10.25 2.51 -15.04
N ALA A 98 9.18 3.07 -15.63
CA ALA A 98 8.42 2.42 -16.70
C ALA A 98 9.21 2.29 -18.01
N LYS A 99 10.14 3.22 -18.29
CA LYS A 99 11.12 3.08 -19.38
C LYS A 99 12.03 1.87 -19.16
N LYS A 100 12.58 1.72 -17.95
CA LYS A 100 13.47 0.61 -17.57
C LYS A 100 12.74 -0.74 -17.50
N ALA A 101 11.53 -0.77 -16.98
CA ALA A 101 10.76 -1.99 -16.74
C ALA A 101 10.12 -2.59 -18.01
N GLY A 102 10.03 -1.82 -19.10
CA GLY A 102 9.61 -2.33 -20.41
C GLY A 102 8.12 -2.13 -20.72
N LYS A 103 7.66 -2.82 -21.77
CA LYS A 103 6.33 -2.58 -22.38
C LYS A 103 5.18 -2.92 -21.42
N ASP A 104 5.26 -4.04 -20.71
CA ASP A 104 4.18 -4.49 -19.82
C ASP A 104 3.99 -3.55 -18.63
N ALA A 105 5.09 -3.10 -18.02
CA ALA A 105 5.05 -2.11 -16.95
C ALA A 105 4.40 -0.79 -17.38
N ARG A 106 4.68 -0.31 -18.61
CA ARG A 106 4.02 0.88 -19.17
C ARG A 106 2.52 0.67 -19.36
N ASN A 107 2.11 -0.50 -19.85
CA ASN A 107 0.71 -0.82 -20.04
C ASN A 107 -0.04 -0.89 -18.69
N ILE A 108 0.55 -1.53 -17.69
CA ILE A 108 0.00 -1.61 -16.32
C ILE A 108 -0.13 -0.20 -15.73
N LEU A 109 0.92 0.62 -15.84
CA LEU A 109 0.87 1.99 -15.33
C LEU A 109 -0.22 2.82 -15.99
N LYS A 110 -0.39 2.71 -17.32
CA LYS A 110 -1.45 3.39 -18.07
C LYS A 110 -2.85 2.97 -17.60
N GLU A 111 -3.07 1.67 -17.37
CA GLU A 111 -4.37 1.20 -16.87
C GLU A 111 -4.61 1.67 -15.43
N TYR A 112 -3.58 1.65 -14.58
CA TYR A 112 -3.65 2.20 -13.24
C TYR A 112 -4.02 3.69 -13.23
N GLU A 113 -3.38 4.51 -14.08
CA GLU A 113 -3.68 5.95 -14.20
C GLU A 113 -5.15 6.18 -14.56
N LYS A 114 -5.68 5.40 -15.53
CA LYS A 114 -7.09 5.43 -15.91
C LYS A 114 -8.03 5.07 -14.75
N ILE A 115 -7.74 4.00 -14.00
CA ILE A 115 -8.55 3.59 -12.83
C ILE A 115 -8.49 4.66 -11.73
N ALA A 116 -7.32 5.25 -11.53
CA ALA A 116 -7.08 6.27 -10.50
C ALA A 116 -7.60 7.67 -10.88
N GLY A 117 -8.14 7.85 -12.10
CA GLY A 117 -8.61 9.14 -12.60
C GLY A 117 -7.51 10.18 -12.81
N ARG A 118 -6.32 9.72 -13.22
CA ARG A 118 -5.15 10.56 -13.52
C ARG A 118 -4.94 10.73 -15.02
#